data_AF-A0A442J162-F1
#
_entry.id   AF-A0A442J162-F1
#
_cell.length_a   1.000
_cell.length_b   1.000
_cell.length_c   1.000
_cell.angle_alpha   90.00
_cell.angle_beta   90.00
_cell.angle_gamma   90.00
#
_symmetry.space_group_name_H-M   'P 1'
#
loop_
_entity.id
_entity.type
_entity.pdbx_description
1 polymer ?
#
loop_
_entity_poly.entity_id
_entity_poly.type
_entity_poly.pdbx_seq_one_letter_code
_entity_poly.pdbx_strand_id
1 'polypeptide(L)'
;MLDGIDGRSAGARRYRELLFKLNGELSLELSKAGRRATVQQDMLLRRAALLAMWCENTEAKLVNGEEIDIDAFNVATNTLRRILIDAGLPLN
;
A
#
# COMPACT_ATOMS: atom_id res chain seq x y z
N MET A 1 -0.29 11.06 15.20
CA MET A 1 -0.63 9.62 15.35
C MET A 1 -2.00 9.60 16.00
N LEU A 2 -2.90 8.68 15.63
CA LEU A 2 -4.18 8.58 16.35
C LEU A 2 -3.90 7.99 17.74
N ASP A 3 -4.64 8.44 18.75
CA ASP A 3 -4.45 7.99 20.12
C ASP A 3 -4.64 6.48 20.25
N GLY A 4 -3.80 5.85 21.07
CA GLY A 4 -3.82 4.41 21.32
C GLY A 4 -3.16 3.53 20.24
N ILE A 5 -2.62 4.11 19.17
CA ILE A 5 -1.91 3.33 18.14
C ILE A 5 -0.41 3.24 18.46
N ASP A 6 0.08 2.04 18.74
CA ASP A 6 1.52 1.79 18.82
C ASP A 6 2.16 1.86 17.41
N GLY A 7 2.73 3.02 17.13
CA GLY A 7 3.49 3.26 15.91
C GLY A 7 4.79 2.47 15.80
N ARG A 8 5.19 1.67 16.79
CA ARG A 8 6.43 0.87 16.78
C ARG A 8 6.18 -0.64 16.58
N SER A 9 4.94 -1.06 16.40
CA SER A 9 4.63 -2.45 16.05
C SER A 9 5.31 -2.88 14.73
N ALA A 10 5.48 -4.20 14.53
CA ALA A 10 6.01 -4.74 13.29
C ALA A 10 5.17 -4.32 12.07
N GLY A 11 3.84 -4.35 12.19
CA GLY A 11 2.92 -3.85 11.17
C GLY A 11 3.11 -2.36 10.90
N ALA A 12 3.24 -1.51 11.92
CA ALA A 12 3.49 -0.08 11.73
C ALA A 12 4.82 0.21 11.02
N ARG A 13 5.87 -0.60 11.29
CA ARG A 13 7.14 -0.52 10.55
C ARG A 13 6.95 -0.91 9.08
N ARG A 14 6.29 -2.05 8.82
CA ARG A 14 6.07 -2.54 7.45
C ARG A 14 5.22 -1.57 6.63
N TYR A 15 4.14 -1.05 7.20
CA TYR A 15 3.33 -0.01 6.59
C TYR A 15 4.16 1.22 6.17
N ARG A 16 5.02 1.73 7.06
CA ARG A 16 5.89 2.88 6.75
C ARG A 16 6.90 2.57 5.65
N GLU A 17 7.46 1.37 5.65
CA GLU A 17 8.39 0.91 4.60
C GLU A 17 7.71 0.90 3.23
N LEU A 18 6.53 0.28 3.13
CA LEU A 18 5.74 0.22 1.89
C LEU A 18 5.34 1.63 1.41
N LEU A 19 4.84 2.47 2.33
CA LEU A 19 4.49 3.85 2.00
C LEU A 19 5.71 4.66 1.52
N PHE A 20 6.87 4.48 2.16
CA PHE A 20 8.11 5.15 1.75
C PHE A 20 8.52 4.75 0.33
N LYS A 21 8.46 3.46 -0.01
CA LYS A 21 8.76 2.95 -1.35
C LYS A 21 7.81 3.52 -2.41
N LEU A 22 6.50 3.45 -2.16
CA LEU A 22 5.48 3.98 -3.08
C LEU A 22 5.62 5.49 -3.29
N ASN A 23 5.89 6.25 -2.23
CA ASN A 23 6.15 7.69 -2.34
C ASN A 23 7.42 7.98 -3.16
N GLY A 24 8.46 7.17 -3.00
CA GLY A 24 9.69 7.27 -3.78
C GLY A 24 9.45 7.06 -5.27
N GLU A 25 8.71 6.01 -5.63
CA GLU A 25 8.32 5.72 -7.01
C GLU A 25 7.50 6.85 -7.62
N LEU A 26 6.46 7.31 -6.91
CA LEU A 26 5.62 8.40 -7.42
C LEU A 26 6.43 9.70 -7.57
N SER A 27 7.31 10.00 -6.61
CA SER A 27 8.17 11.18 -6.68
C SER A 27 9.10 11.13 -7.89
N LEU A 28 9.66 9.95 -8.20
CA LEU A 28 10.49 9.76 -9.37
C LEU A 28 9.70 10.00 -10.65
N GLU A 29 8.53 9.39 -10.81
CA GLU A 29 7.71 9.56 -12.01
C GLU A 29 7.23 11.00 -12.21
N LEU A 30 6.78 11.66 -11.15
CA LEU A 30 6.36 13.06 -11.23
C LEU A 30 7.53 14.00 -11.53
N SER A 31 8.73 13.69 -11.04
CA SER A 31 9.93 14.50 -11.32
C SER A 31 10.29 14.53 -12.80
N LYS A 32 10.11 13.42 -13.52
CA LYS A 32 10.32 13.33 -14.98
C LYS A 32 9.40 14.29 -15.75
N ALA A 33 8.22 14.57 -15.19
CA ALA A 33 7.24 15.49 -15.75
C ALA A 33 7.28 16.91 -15.14
N GLY A 34 8.25 17.21 -14.26
CA GLY A 34 8.33 18.50 -13.56
C GLY A 34 7.17 18.77 -12.59
N ARG A 35 6.49 17.71 -12.11
CA ARG A 35 5.33 17.78 -11.22
C ARG A 35 5.70 17.38 -9.79
N ARG A 36 4.80 17.65 -8.84
CA ARG A 36 4.88 17.22 -7.44
C ARG A 36 3.62 16.46 -7.06
N ALA A 37 3.74 15.59 -6.05
CA ALA A 37 2.61 14.82 -5.54
C ALA A 37 1.52 15.74 -4.99
N THR A 38 0.26 15.40 -5.28
CA THR A 38 -0.90 16.07 -4.68
C THR A 38 -1.31 15.37 -3.38
N VAL A 39 -2.11 16.05 -2.56
CA VAL A 39 -2.67 15.47 -1.33
C VAL A 39 -3.54 14.24 -1.64
N GLN A 40 -4.25 14.24 -2.77
CA GLN A 40 -5.07 13.10 -3.21
C GLN A 40 -4.19 11.87 -3.51
N GLN A 41 -3.05 12.06 -4.18
CA GLN A 41 -2.11 10.98 -4.43
C GLN A 41 -1.52 10.45 -3.12
N ASP A 42 -1.12 11.34 -2.21
CA ASP A 42 -0.65 10.95 -0.87
C ASP A 42 -1.69 10.10 -0.10
N MET A 43 -2.96 10.49 -0.17
CA MET A 43 -4.05 9.73 0.46
C MET A 43 -4.21 8.35 -0.17
N LEU A 44 -4.15 8.26 -1.50
CA LEU A 44 -4.23 6.98 -2.23
C LEU A 44 -3.05 6.07 -1.88
N LEU A 45 -1.82 6.59 -1.84
CA LEU A 45 -0.63 5.81 -1.49
C LEU A 45 -0.68 5.28 -0.05
N ARG A 46 -1.26 6.04 0.89
CA ARG A 46 -1.51 5.54 2.26
C ARG A 46 -2.47 4.36 2.29
N ARG A 47 -3.47 4.32 1.42
CA ARG A 47 -4.40 3.19 1.30
C ARG A 47 -3.75 2.02 0.57
N ALA A 48 -2.97 2.28 -0.48
CA ALA A 48 -2.19 1.26 -1.18
C ALA A 48 -1.22 0.55 -0.23
N ALA A 49 -0.43 1.30 0.56
CA ALA A 49 0.50 0.72 1.53
C ALA A 49 -0.20 -0.13 2.59
N LEU A 50 -1.39 0.28 3.03
CA LEU A 50 -2.18 -0.48 4.00
C LEU A 50 -2.72 -1.79 3.39
N LEU A 51 -3.28 -1.72 2.18
CA LEU A 51 -3.78 -2.90 1.47
C LEU A 51 -2.66 -3.89 1.13
N ALA A 52 -1.51 -3.39 0.68
CA ALA A 52 -0.34 -4.23 0.41
C ALA A 52 0.11 -4.97 1.68
N MET A 53 0.24 -4.27 2.81
CA MET A 53 0.58 -4.90 4.11
C MET A 53 -0.48 -5.94 4.53
N TRP A 54 -1.76 -5.66 4.29
CA TRP A 54 -2.84 -6.60 4.60
C TRP A 54 -2.76 -7.85 3.71
N CYS A 55 -2.46 -7.70 2.42
CA CYS A 55 -2.23 -8.81 1.51
C CYS A 55 -1.03 -9.67 1.96
N GLU A 56 0.11 -9.05 2.27
CA GLU A 56 1.30 -9.76 2.77
C GLU A 56 1.00 -10.59 4.03
N ASN A 57 0.22 -10.02 4.96
CA ASN A 57 -0.19 -10.73 6.16
C ASN A 57 -1.15 -11.90 5.86
N THR A 58 -2.01 -11.75 4.86
CA THR A 58 -2.93 -12.81 4.42
C THR A 58 -2.17 -13.94 3.71
N GLU A 59 -1.20 -13.61 2.87
CA GLU A 59 -0.28 -14.58 2.23
C GLU A 59 0.53 -15.34 3.28
N ALA A 60 1.04 -14.65 4.32
CA ALA A 60 1.77 -15.29 5.41
C ALA A 60 0.92 -16.33 6.15
N LYS A 61 -0.36 -16.05 6.40
CA LYS A 61 -1.31 -17.02 6.97
C LYS A 61 -1.43 -18.26 6.09
N LEU A 62 -1.63 -18.07 4.79
CA LEU A 62 -1.72 -19.17 3.83
C LEU A 62 -0.45 -20.04 3.83
N VAL A 63 0.74 -19.41 3.85
CA VAL A 63 2.03 -20.11 3.93
C VAL A 63 2.17 -20.92 5.22
N ASN A 64 1.58 -20.45 6.32
CA ASN A 64 1.54 -21.18 7.59
C ASN A 64 0.48 -22.29 7.65
N GLY A 65 -0.24 -22.54 6.55
CA GLY A 65 -1.30 -23.55 6.48
C GLY A 65 -2.63 -23.12 7.09
N GLU A 66 -2.82 -21.82 7.36
CA GLU A 66 -4.09 -21.27 7.78
C GLU A 66 -5.02 -21.04 6.58
N GLU A 67 -6.33 -21.11 6.82
CA GLU A 67 -7.32 -20.74 5.81
C GLU A 67 -7.37 -19.21 5.63
N ILE A 68 -7.59 -18.80 4.38
CA ILE A 68 -7.79 -17.40 4.02
C ILE A 68 -9.13 -17.22 3.30
N ASP A 69 -9.72 -16.04 3.45
CA ASP A 69 -10.84 -15.61 2.61
C ASP A 69 -10.28 -15.15 1.26
N ILE A 70 -10.38 -16.04 0.26
CA ILE A 70 -9.86 -15.78 -1.08
C ILE A 70 -10.63 -14.67 -1.79
N ASP A 71 -11.92 -14.48 -1.49
CA ASP A 71 -12.74 -13.44 -2.11
C ASP A 71 -12.34 -12.07 -1.56
N ALA A 72 -12.14 -11.95 -0.24
CA ALA A 72 -11.59 -10.74 0.36
C ALA A 72 -10.19 -10.42 -0.18
N PHE A 73 -9.34 -11.44 -0.37
CA PHE A 73 -8.02 -11.27 -0.95
C PHE A 73 -8.06 -10.79 -2.40
N ASN A 74 -8.95 -11.36 -3.22
CA ASN A 74 -9.19 -10.93 -4.59
C ASN A 74 -9.70 -9.48 -4.66
N VAL A 75 -10.59 -9.08 -3.75
CA VAL A 75 -11.08 -7.69 -3.68
C VAL A 75 -9.94 -6.74 -3.30
N ALA A 76 -9.12 -7.10 -2.30
CA ALA A 76 -8.01 -6.27 -1.84
C ALA A 76 -6.95 -6.05 -2.94
N THR A 77 -6.54 -7.12 -3.63
CA THR A 77 -5.53 -7.06 -4.70
C THR A 77 -6.02 -6.27 -5.92
N ASN A 78 -7.28 -6.45 -6.33
CA ASN A 78 -7.87 -5.67 -7.42
C ASN A 78 -8.03 -4.18 -7.05
N THR A 79 -8.43 -3.91 -5.80
CA THR A 79 -8.53 -2.54 -5.29
C THR A 79 -7.16 -1.88 -5.23
N LEU A 80 -6.14 -2.60 -4.77
CA LEU A 80 -4.75 -2.12 -4.75
C LEU A 80 -4.28 -1.74 -6.15
N ARG A 81 -4.49 -2.60 -7.15
CA ARG A 81 -4.14 -2.30 -8.55
C ARG A 81 -4.78 -0.99 -9.03
N ARG A 82 -6.07 -0.80 -8.78
CA ARG A 82 -6.79 0.42 -9.18
C ARG A 82 -6.24 1.66 -8.48
N ILE A 83 -6.00 1.59 -7.17
CA ILE A 83 -5.43 2.69 -6.40
C ILE A 83 -4.04 3.09 -6.94
N LEU A 84 -3.19 2.12 -7.29
CA LEU A 84 -1.86 2.39 -7.84
C LEU A 84 -1.96 3.10 -9.20
N ILE A 85 -2.83 2.64 -10.09
CA ILE A 85 -3.09 3.28 -11.38
C ILE A 85 -3.61 4.72 -11.17
N ASP A 86 -4.63 4.89 -10.33
CA ASP A 86 -5.25 6.20 -10.05
C ASP A 86 -4.28 7.17 -9.36
N ALA A 87 -3.32 6.66 -8.59
CA ALA A 87 -2.26 7.46 -7.99
C ALA A 87 -1.18 7.89 -9.00
N GLY A 88 -1.13 7.29 -10.18
CA GLY A 88 -0.13 7.57 -11.22
C GLY A 88 1.02 6.57 -11.29
N LEU A 89 0.84 5.36 -10.76
CA LEU A 89 1.79 4.24 -10.80
C LEU A 89 1.20 3.04 -11.58
N PRO A 90 1.09 3.15 -12.92
CA PRO A 90 0.58 2.06 -13.74
C PRO A 90 1.55 0.87 -13.77
N LEU A 91 0.99 -0.34 -13.86
CA LEU A 91 1.77 -1.57 -14.14
C LEU A 91 2.03 -1.61 -15.65
N ASN A 92 3.29 -1.42 -16.04
CA ASN A 92 3.73 -1.46 -17.44
C ASN A 92 4.30 -2.83 -17.80
#